data_AF-X6L7P6-F1
#
_entry.id   AF-X6L7P6-F1
#
_cell.length_a   1.000
_cell.length_b   1.000
_cell.length_c   1.000
_cell.angle_alpha   90.00
_cell.angle_beta   90.00
_cell.angle_gamma   90.00
#
_symmetry.space_group_name_H-M   'P 1'
#
loop_
_entity.id
_entity.type
_entity.pdbx_description
1 polymer ?
#
loop_
_entity_poly.entity_id
_entity_poly.type
_entity_poly.pdbx_seq_one_letter_code
_entity_poly.pdbx_strand_id
1 'polypeptide(L)'
;QKIKKELDNDNETKVSYATVTRTLKRNGLIAVTKKKKTNLEKIHINARIEFANEHKIWTVDDWKKVMFSDETKINLCGSDGIKYAWKRPNQDLGDRGIIKISRFGGGSIM
;
A
#
# COMPACT_ATOMS: atom_id res chain seq x y z
N GLN A 1 -3.07 -8.84 -12.42
CA GLN A 1 -3.76 -10.14 -12.27
C GLN A 1 -5.28 -10.02 -12.40
N LYS A 2 -5.92 -9.01 -11.79
CA LYS A 2 -7.38 -8.81 -11.87
C LYS A 2 -7.93 -8.65 -13.30
N ILE A 3 -7.35 -7.74 -14.11
CA ILE A 3 -7.78 -7.48 -15.50
C ILE A 3 -7.71 -8.72 -16.41
N LYS A 4 -6.67 -9.56 -16.26
CA LYS A 4 -6.57 -10.80 -17.03
C LYS A 4 -7.69 -11.77 -16.63
N LYS A 5 -7.93 -11.95 -15.32
CA LYS A 5 -9.00 -12.82 -14.82
C LYS A 5 -10.39 -12.33 -15.25
N GLU A 6 -10.62 -11.03 -15.30
CA GLU A 6 -11.87 -10.44 -15.82
C GLU A 6 -12.02 -10.73 -17.33
N LEU A 7 -10.97 -10.51 -18.12
CA LEU A 7 -10.98 -10.78 -19.56
C LEU A 7 -11.12 -12.27 -19.92
N ASP A 8 -10.55 -13.15 -19.10
CA ASP A 8 -10.67 -14.61 -19.27
C ASP A 8 -12.09 -15.11 -18.88
N ASN A 9 -12.87 -14.34 -18.11
CA ASN A 9 -14.26 -14.67 -17.76
C ASN A 9 -15.26 -14.15 -18.79
N ASP A 10 -14.97 -13.02 -19.44
CA ASP A 10 -15.87 -12.35 -20.40
C ASP A 10 -15.69 -12.85 -21.86
N ASN A 11 -14.59 -13.53 -22.18
CA ASN A 11 -14.32 -14.08 -23.51
C ASN A 11 -13.94 -15.57 -23.45
N GLU A 12 -14.40 -16.36 -24.42
CA GLU A 12 -13.98 -17.75 -24.66
C GLU A 12 -12.49 -17.90 -25.05
N THR A 13 -11.76 -16.79 -25.19
CA THR A 13 -10.37 -16.76 -25.66
C THR A 13 -9.40 -16.44 -24.53
N LYS A 14 -8.51 -17.39 -24.21
CA LYS A 14 -7.45 -17.19 -23.21
C LYS A 14 -6.39 -16.21 -23.72
N VAL A 15 -6.27 -15.06 -23.07
CA VAL A 15 -5.31 -14.01 -23.47
C VAL A 15 -4.05 -14.07 -22.60
N SER A 16 -2.86 -13.96 -23.21
CA SER A 16 -1.61 -13.92 -22.44
C SER A 16 -1.47 -12.61 -21.63
N TYR A 17 -0.80 -12.68 -20.47
CA TYR A 17 -0.51 -11.48 -19.66
C TYR A 17 0.30 -10.43 -20.44
N ALA A 18 1.21 -10.90 -21.30
CA ALA A 18 2.02 -10.04 -22.15
C ALA A 18 1.15 -9.28 -23.16
N THR A 19 0.14 -9.93 -23.75
CA THR A 19 -0.82 -9.29 -24.66
C THR A 19 -1.60 -8.20 -23.94
N VAL A 20 -2.17 -8.48 -22.76
CA VAL A 20 -2.88 -7.48 -21.95
C VAL A 20 -1.99 -6.29 -21.63
N THR A 21 -0.76 -6.54 -21.19
CA THR A 21 0.19 -5.48 -20.82
C THR A 21 0.58 -4.62 -22.03
N ARG A 22 0.85 -5.23 -23.19
CA ARG A 22 1.16 -4.51 -24.43
C ARG A 22 -0.01 -3.65 -24.88
N THR A 23 -1.23 -4.17 -24.83
CA THR A 23 -2.44 -3.42 -25.20
C THR A 23 -2.65 -2.23 -24.27
N LEU A 24 -2.51 -2.41 -22.95
CA LEU A 24 -2.63 -1.30 -21.99
C LEU A 24 -1.60 -0.20 -22.26
N LYS A 25 -0.33 -0.58 -22.50
CA LYS A 25 0.73 0.37 -22.87
C LYS A 25 0.48 1.07 -24.20
N ARG A 26 0.00 0.35 -25.22
CA ARG A 26 -0.37 0.92 -26.54
C ARG A 26 -1.47 1.97 -26.40
N ASN A 27 -2.40 1.77 -25.47
CA ASN A 27 -3.45 2.74 -25.12
C ASN A 27 -2.96 3.87 -24.19
N GLY A 28 -1.65 4.01 -23.99
CA GLY A 28 -1.05 5.08 -23.21
C GLY A 28 -1.17 4.92 -21.70
N LEU A 29 -1.52 3.74 -21.17
CA LEU A 29 -1.59 3.50 -19.73
C LEU A 29 -0.20 3.15 -19.16
N ILE A 30 0.09 3.69 -17.99
CA ILE A 30 1.30 3.40 -17.23
C ILE A 30 0.97 2.54 -15.99
N ALA A 31 1.87 1.62 -15.67
CA ALA A 31 1.79 0.84 -14.44
C ALA A 31 2.44 1.63 -13.30
N VAL A 32 1.77 1.68 -12.16
CA VAL A 32 2.21 2.43 -10.97
C VAL A 32 1.99 1.60 -9.71
N THR A 33 2.90 1.73 -8.76
CA THR A 33 2.82 1.03 -7.47
C THR A 33 1.75 1.67 -6.60
N LYS A 34 0.86 0.84 -6.02
CA LYS A 34 -0.10 1.32 -5.03
C LYS A 34 0.61 1.55 -3.69
N LYS A 35 0.33 2.69 -3.07
CA LYS A 35 0.88 3.05 -1.75
C LYS A 35 0.08 2.37 -0.65
N LYS A 36 0.74 1.73 0.30
CA LYS A 36 0.07 1.22 1.51
C LYS A 36 -0.16 2.40 2.46
N LYS A 37 -1.38 2.62 2.94
CA LYS A 37 -1.68 3.59 3.99
C LYS A 37 -2.62 2.98 5.01
N THR A 38 -2.39 3.29 6.28
CA THR A 38 -3.33 3.00 7.36
C THR A 38 -4.47 4.02 7.32
N ASN A 39 -5.69 3.58 7.66
CA ASN A 39 -6.79 4.53 7.84
C ASN A 39 -6.53 5.30 9.13
N LEU A 40 -6.37 6.62 9.01
CA LEU A 40 -6.28 7.53 10.15
C LEU A 40 -7.63 8.22 10.32
N GLU A 41 -8.18 8.12 11.51
CA GLU A 41 -9.36 8.87 11.93
C GLU A 41 -8.91 10.23 12.46
N LYS A 42 -9.84 11.19 12.54
CA LYS A 42 -9.55 12.55 13.02
C LYS A 42 -8.92 12.53 14.42
N ILE A 43 -9.36 11.62 15.30
CA ILE A 43 -8.81 11.44 16.64
C ILE A 43 -7.33 11.06 16.58
N HIS A 44 -6.97 10.08 15.73
CA HIS A 44 -5.58 9.67 15.53
C HIS A 44 -4.71 10.82 14.99
N ILE A 45 -5.27 11.64 14.09
CA ILE A 45 -4.54 12.79 13.52
C ILE A 45 -4.26 13.82 14.61
N ASN A 46 -5.26 14.18 15.41
CA ASN A 46 -5.12 15.17 16.46
C ASN A 46 -4.11 14.72 17.53
N ALA A 47 -4.21 13.48 18.02
CA ALA A 47 -3.27 12.94 19.00
C ALA A 47 -1.82 12.93 18.47
N ARG A 48 -1.61 12.66 17.18
CA ARG A 48 -0.27 12.72 16.57
C ARG A 48 0.27 14.15 16.47
N ILE A 49 -0.59 15.13 16.20
CA ILE A 49 -0.20 16.54 16.16
C ILE A 49 0.17 17.01 17.56
N GLU A 50 -0.64 16.68 18.56
CA GLU A 50 -0.40 17.02 19.96
C GLU A 50 0.93 16.43 20.45
N PHE A 51 1.14 15.12 20.25
CA PHE A 51 2.40 14.45 20.59
C PHE A 51 3.61 15.12 19.92
N ALA A 52 3.50 15.45 18.63
CA ALA A 52 4.58 16.10 17.90
C ALA A 52 4.88 17.52 18.42
N ASN A 53 3.86 18.26 18.86
CA ASN A 53 4.03 19.59 19.44
C ASN A 53 4.68 19.52 20.83
N GLU A 54 4.24 18.60 21.69
CA GLU A 54 4.80 18.40 23.02
C GLU A 54 6.29 18.03 22.98
N HIS A 55 6.67 17.17 22.05
CA HIS A 55 8.02 16.64 21.93
C HIS A 55 8.88 17.42 20.93
N LYS A 56 8.40 18.57 20.44
CA LYS A 56 9.09 19.37 19.39
C LYS A 56 10.45 19.90 19.82
N ILE A 57 10.60 20.22 21.11
CA ILE A 57 11.81 20.85 21.68
C ILE A 57 12.71 19.79 22.34
N TRP A 58 12.31 18.51 22.32
CA TRP A 58 13.09 17.45 22.92
C TRP A 58 14.47 17.32 22.29
N THR A 59 15.48 17.19 23.15
CA THR A 59 16.86 17.02 22.71
C THR A 59 17.16 15.54 22.45
N VAL A 60 18.30 15.27 21.82
CA VAL A 60 18.78 13.90 21.60
C VAL A 60 18.92 13.15 22.93
N ASP A 61 19.35 13.82 24.01
CA ASP A 61 19.52 13.19 25.31
C ASP A 61 18.18 12.87 26.00
N ASP A 62 17.11 13.58 25.67
CA ASP A 62 15.76 13.24 26.13
C ASP A 62 15.22 12.00 25.41
N TRP A 63 15.44 11.90 24.10
CA TRP A 63 15.07 10.69 23.34
C TRP A 63 15.83 9.44 23.78
N LYS A 64 17.09 9.57 24.22
CA LYS A 64 17.86 8.44 24.78
C LYS A 64 17.24 7.83 26.03
N LYS A 65 16.41 8.57 26.76
CA LYS A 65 15.72 8.08 27.96
C LYS A 65 14.46 7.25 27.61
N VAL A 66 14.03 7.27 26.35
CA VAL A 66 12.83 6.55 25.90
C VAL A 66 13.19 5.15 25.43
N MET A 67 12.58 4.15 26.06
CA MET A 67 12.63 2.77 25.60
C MET A 67 11.42 2.48 24.70
N PHE A 68 11.65 2.31 23.41
CA PHE A 68 10.62 1.90 22.46
C PHE A 68 10.52 0.39 22.39
N SER A 69 9.30 -0.14 22.39
CA SER A 69 9.00 -1.55 22.13
C SER A 69 7.93 -1.63 21.04
N ASP A 70 8.11 -2.56 20.11
CA ASP A 70 7.11 -2.86 19.08
C ASP A 70 7.25 -4.34 18.68
N GLU A 71 6.18 -4.89 18.11
CA GLU A 71 6.16 -6.23 17.54
C GLU A 71 6.27 -6.14 16.03
N THR A 72 7.07 -7.02 15.41
CA THR A 72 7.20 -7.07 13.96
C THR A 72 6.91 -8.44 13.41
N LYS A 73 6.19 -8.48 12.29
CA LYS A 73 5.87 -9.73 11.59
C LYS A 73 7.05 -10.14 10.72
N ILE A 74 7.60 -11.32 10.96
CA ILE A 74 8.60 -11.95 10.08
C ILE A 74 7.92 -13.04 9.24
N ASN A 75 7.94 -12.89 7.93
CA ASN A 75 7.37 -13.88 7.01
C ASN A 75 8.44 -14.95 6.70
N LEU A 76 8.13 -16.23 6.95
CA LEU A 76 9.01 -17.36 6.62
C LEU A 76 9.13 -17.59 5.10
N CYS A 77 8.03 -17.40 4.36
CA CYS A 77 7.97 -17.61 2.92
C CYS A 77 7.23 -16.46 2.21
N GLY A 78 7.94 -15.76 1.32
CA GLY A 78 7.38 -14.72 0.46
C GLY A 78 7.16 -13.38 1.16
N SER A 79 7.09 -12.31 0.36
CA SER A 79 6.74 -10.98 0.85
C SER A 79 5.23 -10.77 0.78
N ASP A 80 4.70 -9.82 1.56
CA ASP A 80 3.29 -9.38 1.47
C ASP A 80 2.91 -8.80 0.09
N GLY A 81 3.90 -8.66 -0.81
CA GLY A 81 3.71 -8.33 -2.21
C GLY A 81 3.47 -6.85 -2.48
N ILE A 82 3.90 -6.42 -3.66
CA ILE A 82 3.60 -5.10 -4.23
C ILE A 82 2.37 -5.23 -5.13
N LYS A 83 1.38 -4.34 -4.98
CA LYS A 83 0.23 -4.27 -5.90
C LYS A 83 0.40 -3.09 -6.85
N TYR A 84 0.12 -3.35 -8.12
CA TYR A 84 0.15 -2.34 -9.18
C TYR A 84 -1.25 -1.89 -9.57
N ALA A 85 -1.36 -0.63 -10.02
CA ALA A 85 -2.50 -0.07 -10.71
C ALA A 85 -2.08 0.40 -12.10
N TRP A 86 -3.02 0.44 -13.04
CA TRP A 86 -2.84 1.09 -14.33
C TRP A 86 -3.52 2.46 -14.30
N LYS A 87 -2.85 3.50 -14.80
CA LYS A 87 -3.42 4.86 -14.89
C LYS A 87 -2.98 5.57 -16.15
N ARG A 88 -3.69 6.64 -16.53
CA ARG A 88 -3.22 7.55 -17.58
C ARG A 88 -2.11 8.46 -17.04
N PRO A 89 -1.21 8.97 -17.91
CA PRO A 89 -0.26 10.02 -17.56
C PRO A 89 -1.03 11.22 -17.00
N ASN A 90 -0.53 11.81 -15.92
CA ASN A 90 -1.14 12.95 -15.21
C ASN A 90 -2.50 12.69 -14.52
N GLN A 91 -3.00 11.46 -14.53
CA GLN A 91 -4.18 11.12 -13.72
C GLN A 91 -3.76 10.85 -12.28
N ASP A 92 -4.45 11.46 -11.31
CA ASP A 92 -4.32 11.06 -9.92
C ASP A 92 -5.03 9.71 -9.69
N LEU A 93 -4.40 8.85 -8.89
CA LEU A 93 -4.98 7.56 -8.52
C LEU A 93 -6.03 7.71 -7.41
N GLY A 94 -5.97 8.80 -6.64
CA GLY A 94 -6.79 8.99 -5.44
C GLY A 94 -6.79 7.74 -4.56
N ASP A 95 -7.96 7.36 -4.05
CA ASP A 95 -8.15 6.18 -3.21
C ASP A 95 -7.85 4.85 -3.93
N ARG A 96 -7.94 4.79 -5.27
CA ARG A 96 -7.64 3.57 -6.03
C ARG A 96 -6.16 3.21 -6.01
N GLY A 97 -5.30 4.20 -5.77
CA GLY A 97 -3.86 4.06 -5.60
C GLY A 97 -3.44 3.68 -4.19
N ILE A 98 -4.38 3.60 -3.25
CA ILE A 98 -4.10 3.29 -1.85
C ILE A 98 -4.53 1.86 -1.55
N ILE A 99 -3.64 1.10 -0.92
CA ILE A 99 -3.99 -0.16 -0.26
C ILE A 99 -4.21 0.18 1.22
N LYS A 100 -5.45 0.02 1.67
CA LYS A 100 -5.77 0.12 3.09
C LYS A 100 -5.14 -1.08 3.82
N ILE A 101 -4.28 -0.80 4.79
CA ILE A 101 -3.72 -1.83 5.66
C ILE A 101 -4.70 -2.03 6.83
N SER A 102 -5.18 -3.25 7.02
CA SER A 102 -5.92 -3.63 8.24
C SER A 102 -4.94 -3.77 9.40
N ARG A 103 -5.31 -3.31 10.59
CA ARG A 103 -4.48 -3.38 11.82
C ARG A 103 -4.20 -4.83 12.25
N PHE A 104 -5.04 -5.78 11.86
CA PHE A 104 -4.90 -7.20 12.22
C PHE A 104 -4.91 -8.03 10.95
N GLY A 105 -3.74 -8.59 10.60
CA GLY A 105 -3.60 -9.60 9.55
C GLY A 105 -3.90 -10.99 10.13
N GLY A 106 -4.64 -11.83 9.40
CA GLY A 106 -4.87 -13.22 9.79
C GLY A 106 -3.66 -14.10 9.51
N GLY A 107 -3.41 -15.07 10.40
CA GLY A 107 -2.45 -16.16 10.23
C GLY A 107 -0.99 -15.72 10.26
N SER A 108 -0.42 -15.59 11.45
CA SER A 108 1.01 -15.39 11.65
C SER A 108 1.47 -16.12 12.90
N ILE A 109 2.67 -16.67 12.83
CA ILE A 109 3.43 -17.10 14.01
C ILE A 109 4.13 -15.83 14.52
N MET A 110 3.95 -15.53 15.81
CA MET A 110 4.84 -14.60 16.52
C MET A 110 6.16 -15.31 16.80
#